data_AF-U2HF70-F1
#
_entry.id   AF-U2HF70-F1
#
_cell.length_a   1.000
_cell.length_b   1.000
_cell.length_c   1.000
_cell.angle_alpha   90.00
_cell.angle_beta   90.00
_cell.angle_gamma   90.00
#
_symmetry.space_group_name_H-M   'P 1'
#
loop_
_entity.id
_entity.type
_entity.pdbx_description
1 polymer ?
#
loop_
_entity_poly.entity_id
_entity_poly.type
_entity_poly.pdbx_seq_one_letter_code
_entity_poly.pdbx_strand_id
1 'polypeptide(L)'
;MKDKNMEKLRQQIVDEMDGVAFSKLIKKLLKKYSSTERKEVLYILTEYAKDGKIIHWRNFLLSDIIKLVDEGESDYIAFFEWAITQPELMYWGIDGLLKTKGDKSFPTLIELAKNENLETSIRAKAIKSMSVYSKQPFDRDLATDPGYWKIEDLRITELESWAKNGYQNGNGYDRPKTHASLENPKTALEKAAAKLNKKLEAKRAKNQDLSNPANWLIIAEETDLLNIEKRWKLPENYVLFLRRYSPLHVHIDSKKYFQGLDIYGASELLKRQEGYSFNPVTNQNIDEWPESFVVIADAGADPYCIDLSQIKDNDAPIYKSSHGAGVWEFELYADSFLNFLKEIAGA
;
A
#
# COMPACT_ATOMS: atom_id res chain seq x y z
N MET A 1 7.94 36.72 22.12
CA MET A 1 7.44 36.20 23.42
C MET A 1 7.18 34.72 23.22
N LYS A 2 7.84 33.82 23.97
CA LYS A 2 7.57 32.37 23.89
C LYS A 2 6.11 32.11 24.29
N ASP A 3 5.36 31.34 23.51
CA ASP A 3 4.00 30.93 23.86
C ASP A 3 4.05 30.04 25.12
N LYS A 4 3.63 30.60 26.26
CA LYS A 4 3.58 29.88 27.54
C LYS A 4 2.77 28.59 27.47
N ASN A 5 1.81 28.49 26.56
CA ASN A 5 1.02 27.28 26.38
C ASN A 5 1.81 26.18 25.67
N MET A 6 2.77 26.52 24.81
CA MET A 6 3.62 25.55 24.13
C MET A 6 4.66 24.99 25.09
N GLU A 7 5.29 25.83 25.91
CA GLU A 7 6.23 25.37 26.94
C GLU A 7 5.55 24.44 27.95
N LYS A 8 4.34 24.77 28.38
CA LYS A 8 3.53 23.88 29.23
C LYS A 8 3.26 22.53 28.55
N LEU A 9 2.94 22.54 27.25
CA LEU A 9 2.69 21.31 26.50
C LEU A 9 3.96 20.47 26.34
N ARG A 10 5.11 21.11 26.07
CA ARG A 10 6.42 20.45 26.02
C ARG A 10 6.72 19.75 27.35
N GLN A 11 6.56 20.44 28.48
CA GLN A 11 6.79 19.85 29.80
C GLN A 11 5.89 18.63 30.03
N GLN A 12 4.60 18.74 29.68
CA GLN A 12 3.67 17.61 29.75
C GLN A 12 4.13 16.40 28.91
N ILE A 13 4.65 16.63 27.70
CA ILE A 13 5.17 15.57 26.83
C ILE A 13 6.38 14.88 27.47
N VAL A 14 7.32 15.65 28.04
CA VAL A 14 8.56 15.13 28.64
C VAL A 14 8.29 14.32 29.92
N ASP A 15 7.30 14.74 30.71
CA ASP A 15 6.96 14.08 31.98
C ASP A 15 6.00 12.89 31.83
N GLU A 16 5.38 12.74 30.66
CA GLU A 16 4.42 11.67 30.41
C GLU A 16 5.09 10.28 30.39
N MET A 17 4.40 9.32 31.00
CA MET A 17 4.81 7.92 31.13
C MET A 17 3.79 6.95 30.52
N ASP A 18 2.55 7.38 30.32
CA ASP A 18 1.50 6.61 29.65
C ASP A 18 1.52 6.86 28.13
N GLY A 19 1.64 5.77 27.35
CA GLY A 19 1.73 5.86 25.89
C GLY A 19 0.46 6.43 25.24
N VAL A 20 -0.72 6.18 25.81
CA VAL A 20 -1.99 6.67 25.25
C VAL A 20 -2.12 8.18 25.48
N ALA A 21 -1.79 8.66 26.67
CA ALA A 21 -1.75 10.07 27.01
C ALA A 21 -0.66 10.79 26.19
N PHE A 22 0.52 10.20 26.05
CA PHE A 22 1.61 10.71 25.21
C PHE A 22 1.14 10.92 23.76
N SER A 23 0.51 9.90 23.16
CA SER A 23 -0.04 10.01 21.81
C SER A 23 -1.02 11.18 21.65
N LYS A 24 -1.90 11.40 22.64
CA LYS A 24 -2.84 12.52 22.64
C LYS A 24 -2.12 13.88 22.72
N LEU A 25 -1.05 13.98 23.50
CA LEU A 25 -0.25 15.19 23.62
C LEU A 25 0.49 15.51 22.32
N ILE A 26 1.11 14.52 21.67
CA ILE A 26 1.75 14.69 20.36
C ILE A 26 0.74 15.12 19.29
N LYS A 27 -0.42 14.47 19.21
CA LYS A 27 -1.51 14.88 18.29
C LYS A 27 -1.95 16.32 18.53
N LYS A 28 -2.04 16.74 19.80
CA LYS A 28 -2.37 18.12 20.17
C LYS A 28 -1.28 19.11 19.75
N LEU A 29 -0.01 18.77 19.96
CA LEU A 29 1.14 19.58 19.54
C LEU A 29 1.11 19.80 18.02
N LEU A 30 1.03 18.71 17.25
CA LEU A 30 0.99 18.74 15.80
C LEU A 30 -0.21 19.54 15.28
N LYS A 31 -1.42 19.27 15.78
CA LYS A 31 -2.64 19.94 15.30
C LYS A 31 -2.61 21.46 15.55
N LYS A 32 -2.06 21.90 16.68
CA LYS A 32 -2.13 23.30 17.09
C LYS A 32 -1.00 24.16 16.53
N TYR A 33 0.20 23.59 16.38
CA TYR A 33 1.42 24.39 16.19
C TYR A 33 2.25 24.01 14.96
N SER A 34 1.98 22.89 14.27
CA SER A 34 2.82 22.48 13.13
C SER A 34 2.87 23.48 11.98
N SER A 35 1.77 24.20 11.73
CA SER A 35 1.64 25.17 10.64
C SER A 35 2.16 26.57 10.97
N THR A 36 2.27 26.91 12.25
CA THR A 36 2.63 28.27 12.71
C THR A 36 4.01 28.33 13.37
N GLU A 37 4.42 27.25 14.02
CA GLU A 37 5.63 27.16 14.86
C GLU A 37 6.42 25.87 14.55
N ARG A 38 6.51 25.52 13.25
CA ARG A 38 7.10 24.26 12.73
C ARG A 38 8.45 23.90 13.37
N LYS A 39 9.37 24.88 13.45
CA LYS A 39 10.73 24.67 13.97
C LYS A 39 10.73 24.31 15.46
N GLU A 40 9.88 24.94 16.27
CA GLU A 40 9.77 24.64 17.69
C GLU A 40 9.14 23.25 17.91
N VAL A 41 8.13 22.89 17.10
CA VAL A 41 7.56 21.53 17.10
C VAL A 41 8.64 20.51 16.76
N LEU A 42 9.41 20.72 15.70
CA LEU A 42 10.51 19.83 15.33
C LEU A 42 11.57 19.71 16.42
N TYR A 43 11.93 20.82 17.08
CA TYR A 43 12.83 20.80 18.21
C TYR A 43 12.30 19.91 19.34
N ILE A 44 11.04 20.08 19.75
CA ILE A 44 10.39 19.24 20.78
C ILE A 44 10.43 17.75 20.39
N LEU A 45 10.07 17.42 19.14
CA LEU A 45 10.00 16.03 18.67
C LEU A 45 11.38 15.39 18.58
N THR A 46 12.37 16.09 18.04
CA THR A 46 13.75 15.58 17.90
C THR A 46 14.45 15.42 19.23
N GLU A 47 14.24 16.32 20.19
CA GLU A 47 14.72 16.16 21.58
C GLU A 47 14.07 14.95 22.25
N TYR A 48 12.75 14.77 22.10
CA TYR A 48 12.09 13.61 22.68
C TYR A 48 12.54 12.29 22.02
N ALA A 49 12.81 12.28 20.71
CA ALA A 49 13.35 11.11 20.03
C ALA A 49 14.73 10.70 20.59
N LYS A 50 15.54 11.66 21.07
CA LYS A 50 16.84 11.40 21.72
C LYS A 50 16.70 10.91 23.16
N ASP A 51 15.90 11.61 23.96
CA ASP A 51 15.96 11.50 25.43
C ASP A 51 14.64 11.12 26.09
N GLY A 52 13.56 10.95 25.32
CA GLY A 52 12.21 10.69 25.83
C GLY A 52 12.10 9.38 26.60
N LYS A 53 11.33 9.37 27.70
CA LYS A 53 11.27 8.22 28.62
C LYS A 53 10.57 7.00 28.03
N ILE A 54 9.65 7.19 27.08
CA ILE A 54 8.89 6.10 26.48
C ILE A 54 9.58 5.63 25.19
N ILE A 55 10.49 4.66 25.32
CA ILE A 55 11.42 4.23 24.26
C ILE A 55 10.72 3.89 22.94
N HIS A 56 9.70 3.03 22.97
CA HIS A 56 8.99 2.61 21.76
C HIS A 56 8.31 3.77 21.01
N TRP A 57 7.95 4.86 21.71
CA TRP A 57 7.39 6.05 21.07
C TRP A 57 8.39 6.87 20.29
N ARG A 58 9.70 6.79 20.62
CA ARG A 58 10.74 7.53 19.91
C ARG A 58 10.76 7.20 18.41
N ASN A 59 10.60 5.92 18.07
CA ASN A 59 10.53 5.46 16.68
C ASN A 59 9.29 6.00 15.95
N PHE A 60 8.13 5.99 16.60
CA PHE A 60 6.89 6.52 16.02
C PHE A 60 6.97 8.01 15.69
N LEU A 61 7.71 8.79 16.49
CA LEU A 61 7.91 10.22 16.23
C LEU A 61 8.68 10.50 14.93
N LEU A 62 9.54 9.59 14.46
CA LEU A 62 10.31 9.84 13.24
C LEU A 62 9.40 10.08 12.04
N SER A 63 8.27 9.37 11.95
CA SER A 63 7.31 9.57 10.87
C SER A 63 6.71 10.99 10.85
N ASP A 64 6.48 11.59 12.02
CA ASP A 64 5.98 12.96 12.13
C ASP A 64 7.09 13.99 11.90
N ILE A 65 8.31 13.74 12.39
CA ILE A 65 9.48 14.57 12.12
C ILE A 65 9.75 14.62 10.61
N ILE A 66 9.79 13.47 9.93
CA ILE A 66 10.03 13.39 8.48
C ILE A 66 8.96 14.15 7.70
N LYS A 67 7.68 14.11 8.11
CA LYS A 67 6.61 14.89 7.46
C LYS A 67 6.81 16.40 7.61
N LEU A 68 7.36 16.84 8.74
CA LEU A 68 7.56 18.27 9.06
C LEU A 68 8.86 18.85 8.53
N VAL A 69 9.90 18.03 8.35
CA VAL A 69 11.17 18.46 7.76
C VAL A 69 10.99 18.69 6.26
N ASP A 70 11.51 19.80 5.75
CA ASP A 70 11.49 20.10 4.32
C ASP A 70 12.58 19.30 3.57
N GLU A 71 12.38 19.07 2.28
CA GLU A 71 13.39 18.40 1.46
C GLU A 71 14.67 19.25 1.37
N GLY A 72 15.83 18.63 1.62
CA GLY A 72 17.12 19.32 1.67
C GLY A 72 17.35 20.21 2.89
N GLU A 73 16.51 20.15 3.93
CA GLU A 73 16.65 20.98 5.12
C GLU A 73 17.87 20.57 5.97
N SER A 74 18.99 21.27 5.75
CA SER A 74 20.31 20.92 6.29
C SER A 74 20.40 20.90 7.81
N ASP A 75 19.57 21.69 8.49
CA ASP A 75 19.57 21.82 9.96
C ASP A 75 19.29 20.47 10.67
N TYR A 76 18.65 19.52 9.98
CA TYR A 76 18.27 18.21 10.52
C TYR A 76 19.15 17.05 10.03
N ILE A 77 20.16 17.30 9.19
CA ILE A 77 21.07 16.24 8.70
C ILE A 77 21.75 15.54 9.88
N ALA A 78 22.34 16.30 10.81
CA ALA A 78 23.04 15.73 11.96
C ALA A 78 22.13 14.88 12.86
N PHE A 79 20.84 15.24 12.95
CA PHE A 79 19.86 14.45 13.68
C PHE A 79 19.64 13.09 13.01
N PHE A 80 19.45 13.06 11.69
CA PHE A 80 19.23 11.79 10.99
C PHE A 80 20.50 10.95 10.84
N GLU A 81 21.68 11.58 10.72
CA GLU A 81 22.97 10.88 10.82
C GLU A 81 23.13 10.19 12.17
N TRP A 82 22.74 10.85 13.26
CA TRP A 82 22.67 10.20 14.57
C TRP A 82 21.60 9.10 14.61
N ALA A 83 20.39 9.35 14.10
CA ALA A 83 19.27 8.41 14.17
C ALA A 83 19.58 7.07 13.51
N ILE A 84 20.29 7.07 12.37
CA ILE A 84 20.69 5.84 11.68
C ILE A 84 21.77 5.03 12.42
N THR A 85 22.36 5.56 13.50
CA THR A 85 23.28 4.80 14.38
C THR A 85 22.56 4.11 15.54
N GLN A 86 21.28 4.45 15.76
CA GLN A 86 20.49 3.93 16.86
C GLN A 86 19.61 2.78 16.36
N PRO A 87 19.75 1.54 16.88
CA PRO A 87 19.01 0.38 16.37
C PRO A 87 17.48 0.62 16.27
N GLU A 88 16.90 1.21 17.31
CA GLU A 88 15.45 1.47 17.43
C GLU A 88 14.91 2.55 16.47
N LEU A 89 15.78 3.39 15.90
CA LEU A 89 15.39 4.53 15.05
C LEU A 89 15.83 4.35 13.59
N MET A 90 16.74 3.41 13.34
CA MET A 90 17.47 3.30 12.09
C MET A 90 16.54 3.15 10.88
N TYR A 91 15.48 2.35 11.01
CA TYR A 91 14.53 2.07 9.92
C TYR A 91 13.91 3.35 9.35
N TRP A 92 13.34 4.22 10.19
CA TRP A 92 12.78 5.50 9.73
C TRP A 92 13.86 6.59 9.58
N GLY A 93 14.98 6.48 10.29
CA GLY A 93 16.12 7.38 10.16
C GLY A 93 16.68 7.42 8.74
N ILE A 94 16.63 6.30 8.01
CA ILE A 94 17.04 6.19 6.60
C ILE A 94 16.24 7.16 5.71
N ASP A 95 14.91 7.20 5.85
CA ASP A 95 14.06 8.09 5.04
C ASP A 95 14.35 9.56 5.34
N GLY A 96 14.54 9.90 6.63
CA GLY A 96 14.88 11.26 7.04
C GLY A 96 16.25 11.69 6.57
N LEU A 97 17.24 10.79 6.60
CA LEU A 97 18.58 11.05 6.08
C LEU A 97 18.52 11.33 4.57
N LEU A 98 17.81 10.52 3.79
CA LEU A 98 17.60 10.77 2.36
C LEU A 98 16.88 12.10 2.12
N LYS A 99 15.81 12.38 2.87
CA LYS A 99 15.02 13.60 2.69
C LYS A 99 15.85 14.87 2.95
N THR A 100 16.76 14.85 3.92
CA THR A 100 17.56 16.01 4.32
C THR A 100 18.90 16.11 3.58
N LYS A 101 19.58 14.98 3.36
CA LYS A 101 20.95 14.93 2.81
C LYS A 101 20.97 14.57 1.32
N GLY A 102 19.87 14.07 0.78
CA GLY A 102 19.71 13.72 -0.62
C GLY A 102 20.68 12.64 -1.08
N ASP A 103 21.19 12.79 -2.30
CA ASP A 103 22.16 11.89 -2.94
C ASP A 103 23.46 11.72 -2.16
N LYS A 104 23.88 12.73 -1.39
CA LYS A 104 25.05 12.66 -0.50
C LYS A 104 24.90 11.62 0.63
N SER A 105 23.70 11.08 0.85
CA SER A 105 23.47 9.97 1.78
C SER A 105 23.75 8.59 1.19
N PHE A 106 23.82 8.45 -0.15
CA PHE A 106 23.94 7.13 -0.80
C PHE A 106 25.14 6.31 -0.33
N PRO A 107 26.37 6.85 -0.16
CA PRO A 107 27.48 6.06 0.35
C PRO A 107 27.16 5.43 1.70
N THR A 108 26.57 6.20 2.62
CA THR A 108 26.16 5.71 3.93
C THR A 108 25.09 4.63 3.84
N LEU A 109 24.09 4.81 2.96
CA LEU A 109 23.00 3.84 2.81
C LEU A 109 23.44 2.54 2.13
N ILE A 110 24.41 2.59 1.21
CA ILE A 110 25.01 1.40 0.61
C ILE A 110 25.78 0.61 1.66
N GLU A 111 26.52 1.28 2.54
CA GLU A 111 27.20 0.60 3.66
C GLU A 111 26.19 -0.05 4.62
N LEU A 112 25.05 0.60 4.91
CA LEU A 112 23.97 -0.03 5.68
C LEU A 112 23.42 -1.26 4.97
N ALA A 113 23.14 -1.19 3.66
CA ALA A 113 22.63 -2.32 2.88
C ALA A 113 23.60 -3.52 2.86
N LYS A 114 24.91 -3.26 2.88
CA LYS A 114 25.97 -4.27 2.86
C LYS A 114 26.29 -4.87 4.24
N ASN A 115 25.94 -4.19 5.32
CA ASN A 115 26.32 -4.63 6.66
C ASN A 115 25.53 -5.86 7.11
N GLU A 116 26.17 -7.04 7.03
CA GLU A 116 25.58 -8.33 7.40
C GLU A 116 25.26 -8.47 8.90
N ASN A 117 25.76 -7.57 9.76
CA ASN A 117 25.42 -7.55 11.17
C ASN A 117 24.09 -6.83 11.46
N LEU A 118 23.49 -6.16 10.47
CA LEU A 118 22.19 -5.53 10.59
C LEU A 118 21.08 -6.50 10.20
N GLU A 119 19.89 -6.28 10.77
CA GLU A 119 18.69 -7.01 10.37
C GLU A 119 18.41 -6.83 8.86
N THR A 120 17.95 -7.90 8.21
CA THR A 120 17.59 -7.88 6.78
C THR A 120 16.59 -6.79 6.45
N SER A 121 15.62 -6.52 7.34
CA SER A 121 14.60 -5.48 7.20
C SER A 121 15.20 -4.07 7.07
N ILE A 122 16.24 -3.76 7.84
CA ILE A 122 16.97 -2.49 7.81
C ILE A 122 17.75 -2.35 6.51
N ARG A 123 18.45 -3.43 6.11
CA ARG A 123 19.21 -3.47 4.86
C ARG A 123 18.28 -3.26 3.67
N ALA A 124 17.17 -3.99 3.62
CA ALA A 124 16.13 -3.85 2.61
C ALA A 124 15.52 -2.45 2.59
N LYS A 125 15.28 -1.85 3.77
CA LYS A 125 14.78 -0.47 3.89
C LYS A 125 15.74 0.55 3.25
N ALA A 126 17.05 0.40 3.43
CA ALA A 126 18.02 1.26 2.76
C ALA A 126 17.92 1.16 1.24
N ILE A 127 17.82 -0.07 0.71
CA ILE A 127 17.66 -0.32 -0.74
C ILE A 127 16.35 0.26 -1.27
N LYS A 128 15.21 -0.01 -0.61
CA LYS A 128 13.89 0.51 -1.01
C LYS A 128 13.90 2.04 -1.05
N SER A 129 14.44 2.68 -0.02
CA SER A 129 14.45 4.14 0.09
C SER A 129 15.34 4.77 -0.99
N MET A 130 16.51 4.17 -1.27
CA MET A 130 17.35 4.58 -2.40
C MET A 130 16.66 4.37 -3.75
N SER A 131 15.94 3.26 -3.94
CA SER A 131 15.22 2.95 -5.18
C SER A 131 14.18 4.04 -5.49
N VAL A 132 13.36 4.37 -4.50
CA VAL A 132 12.33 5.40 -4.61
C VAL A 132 12.94 6.76 -4.91
N TYR A 133 13.98 7.17 -4.17
CA TYR A 133 14.59 8.48 -4.31
C TYR A 133 15.33 8.63 -5.66
N SER A 134 16.13 7.64 -6.05
CA SER A 134 16.95 7.67 -7.27
C SER A 134 16.22 7.22 -8.53
N LYS A 135 14.97 6.75 -8.41
CA LYS A 135 14.19 6.12 -9.49
C LYS A 135 14.89 4.92 -10.12
N GLN A 136 15.78 4.27 -9.36
CA GLN A 136 16.41 3.02 -9.77
C GLN A 136 15.52 1.85 -9.35
N PRO A 137 15.35 0.83 -10.20
CA PRO A 137 14.41 -0.25 -9.92
C PRO A 137 15.04 -1.36 -9.06
N PHE A 138 15.75 -1.02 -7.97
CA PHE A 138 16.35 -2.05 -7.10
C PHE A 138 15.31 -2.80 -6.26
N ASP A 139 14.07 -2.32 -6.25
CA ASP A 139 12.90 -2.88 -5.56
C ASP A 139 11.90 -3.55 -6.51
N ARG A 140 12.29 -3.77 -7.78
CA ARG A 140 11.44 -4.44 -8.79
C ARG A 140 11.11 -5.87 -8.38
N ASP A 141 9.89 -6.29 -8.69
CA ASP A 141 9.36 -7.64 -8.40
C ASP A 141 9.35 -8.02 -6.92
N LEU A 142 9.51 -7.04 -6.01
CA LEU A 142 9.52 -7.25 -4.57
C LEU A 142 8.26 -6.68 -3.91
N ALA A 143 7.96 -7.18 -2.71
CA ALA A 143 6.85 -6.67 -1.90
C ALA A 143 7.06 -5.18 -1.57
N THR A 144 5.95 -4.44 -1.43
CA THR A 144 5.99 -3.01 -1.07
C THR A 144 6.67 -2.76 0.27
N ASP A 145 6.40 -3.62 1.25
CA ASP A 145 7.06 -3.54 2.55
C ASP A 145 8.40 -4.30 2.49
N PRO A 146 9.55 -3.60 2.64
CA PRO A 146 10.86 -4.23 2.65
C PRO A 146 11.09 -5.18 3.83
N GLY A 147 10.22 -5.19 4.85
CA GLY A 147 10.25 -6.17 5.93
C GLY A 147 10.02 -7.61 5.50
N TYR A 148 9.42 -7.83 4.32
CA TYR A 148 9.21 -9.17 3.75
C TYR A 148 10.33 -9.62 2.79
N TRP A 149 11.32 -8.76 2.54
CA TRP A 149 12.42 -9.11 1.63
C TRP A 149 13.39 -10.08 2.30
N LYS A 150 13.94 -10.98 1.50
CA LYS A 150 14.94 -11.95 1.92
C LYS A 150 16.34 -11.47 1.57
N ILE A 151 17.35 -12.15 2.09
CA ILE A 151 18.75 -11.81 1.83
C ILE A 151 19.06 -11.94 0.33
N GLU A 152 18.45 -12.91 -0.35
CA GLU A 152 18.65 -13.16 -1.79
C GLU A 152 18.03 -12.06 -2.67
N ASP A 153 17.07 -11.30 -2.12
CA ASP A 153 16.41 -10.18 -2.81
C ASP A 153 17.28 -8.90 -2.79
N LEU A 154 18.31 -8.85 -1.94
CA LEU A 154 19.16 -7.67 -1.78
C LEU A 154 20.12 -7.55 -2.97
N ARG A 155 19.82 -6.62 -3.88
CA ARG A 155 20.57 -6.35 -5.12
C ARG A 155 21.88 -5.58 -4.88
N ILE A 156 22.72 -6.07 -3.97
CA ILE A 156 23.96 -5.41 -3.52
C ILE A 156 24.93 -5.15 -4.68
N THR A 157 25.15 -6.13 -5.55
CA THR A 157 26.06 -5.97 -6.70
C THR A 157 25.59 -4.88 -7.67
N GLU A 158 24.28 -4.72 -7.87
CA GLU A 158 23.72 -3.64 -8.69
C GLU A 158 23.95 -2.28 -8.05
N LEU A 159 23.76 -2.16 -6.72
CA LEU A 159 24.03 -0.94 -5.98
C LEU A 159 25.49 -0.52 -6.06
N GLU A 160 26.43 -1.46 -5.93
CA GLU A 160 27.86 -1.17 -6.04
C GLU A 160 28.25 -0.73 -7.45
N SER A 161 27.69 -1.37 -8.48
CA SER A 161 27.88 -0.94 -9.86
C SER A 161 27.33 0.47 -10.10
N TRP A 162 26.12 0.73 -9.61
CA TRP A 162 25.48 2.04 -9.68
C TRP A 162 26.30 3.14 -8.98
N ALA A 163 26.86 2.84 -7.81
CA ALA A 163 27.75 3.74 -7.08
C ALA A 163 29.04 4.06 -7.85
N LYS A 164 29.67 3.05 -8.46
CA LYS A 164 30.86 3.24 -9.32
C LYS A 164 30.56 4.11 -10.55
N ASN A 165 29.32 4.08 -11.03
CA ASN A 165 28.85 4.87 -12.16
C ASN A 165 28.29 6.26 -11.76
N GLY A 166 28.52 6.70 -10.52
CA GLY A 166 28.23 8.08 -10.10
C GLY A 166 26.78 8.35 -9.72
N TYR A 167 26.03 7.34 -9.25
CA TYR A 167 24.69 7.50 -8.67
C TYR A 167 23.64 8.11 -9.59
N GLN A 168 23.69 7.80 -10.88
CA GLN A 168 22.75 8.35 -11.86
C GLN A 168 21.30 7.97 -11.53
N ASN A 169 20.36 8.90 -11.71
CA ASN A 169 18.94 8.58 -11.58
C ASN A 169 18.51 7.58 -12.66
N GLY A 170 17.62 6.66 -12.29
CA GLY A 170 17.00 5.74 -13.23
C GLY A 170 15.79 6.35 -13.94
N ASN A 171 15.19 5.55 -14.82
CA ASN A 171 13.97 5.92 -15.53
C ASN A 171 12.72 5.74 -14.66
N GLY A 172 12.84 5.11 -13.49
CA GLY A 172 11.72 4.72 -12.64
C GLY A 172 10.94 3.54 -13.23
N TYR A 173 9.65 3.52 -12.92
CA TYR A 173 8.74 2.47 -13.33
C TYR A 173 7.72 3.00 -14.34
N ASP A 174 7.45 2.21 -15.35
CA ASP A 174 6.38 2.51 -16.30
C ASP A 174 5.03 2.47 -15.60
N ARG A 175 4.14 3.36 -16.03
CA ARG A 175 2.76 3.35 -15.55
C ARG A 175 2.02 2.15 -16.14
N PRO A 176 1.14 1.50 -15.37
CA PRO A 176 0.27 0.46 -15.92
C PRO A 176 -0.56 0.99 -17.10
N LYS A 177 -0.71 0.16 -18.14
CA LYS A 177 -1.51 0.51 -19.32
C LYS A 177 -2.99 0.46 -18.97
N THR A 178 -3.72 1.52 -19.33
CA THR A 178 -5.15 1.66 -19.08
C THR A 178 -5.93 1.85 -20.38
N HIS A 179 -7.21 1.51 -20.37
CA HIS A 179 -8.06 1.64 -21.55
C HIS A 179 -8.62 3.06 -21.71
N ALA A 180 -8.59 3.61 -22.93
CA ALA A 180 -8.94 5.01 -23.23
C ALA A 180 -10.39 5.41 -22.86
N SER A 181 -11.29 4.44 -22.73
CA SER A 181 -12.69 4.69 -22.32
C SER A 181 -12.82 5.08 -20.84
N LEU A 182 -11.78 4.92 -20.01
CA LEU A 182 -11.79 5.49 -18.66
C LEU A 182 -11.85 7.02 -18.69
N GLU A 183 -11.27 7.65 -19.72
CA GLU A 183 -11.31 9.10 -19.94
C GLU A 183 -12.57 9.54 -20.70
N ASN A 184 -13.06 8.71 -21.62
CA ASN A 184 -14.23 8.99 -22.44
C ASN A 184 -15.26 7.85 -22.43
N PRO A 185 -15.99 7.65 -21.32
CA PRO A 185 -16.90 6.53 -21.16
C PRO A 185 -18.23 6.74 -21.88
N LYS A 186 -18.67 5.76 -22.67
CA LYS A 186 -19.92 5.80 -23.45
C LYS A 186 -20.99 4.88 -22.87
N THR A 187 -20.62 3.63 -22.59
CA THR A 187 -21.55 2.60 -22.09
C THR A 187 -21.78 2.72 -20.58
N ALA A 188 -22.78 2.00 -20.05
CA ALA A 188 -23.03 1.96 -18.61
C ALA A 188 -21.86 1.34 -17.83
N LEU A 189 -21.27 0.26 -18.36
CA LEU A 189 -20.09 -0.39 -17.79
C LEU A 189 -18.89 0.57 -17.78
N GLU A 190 -18.62 1.24 -18.90
CA GLU A 190 -17.56 2.24 -19.01
C GLU A 190 -17.72 3.38 -18.01
N LYS A 191 -18.95 3.91 -17.84
CA LYS A 191 -19.22 4.98 -16.87
C LYS A 191 -19.00 4.52 -15.43
N ALA A 192 -19.39 3.29 -15.10
CA ALA A 192 -19.16 2.71 -13.78
C ALA A 192 -17.65 2.51 -13.51
N ALA A 193 -16.92 1.93 -14.47
CA ALA A 193 -15.47 1.75 -14.38
C ALA A 193 -14.70 3.08 -14.30
N ALA A 194 -15.07 4.08 -15.10
CA ALA A 194 -14.47 5.42 -15.06
C ALA A 194 -14.69 6.10 -13.69
N LYS A 195 -15.90 5.98 -13.13
CA LYS A 195 -16.20 6.49 -11.80
C LYS A 195 -15.37 5.80 -10.72
N LEU A 196 -15.23 4.48 -10.79
CA LEU A 196 -14.34 3.73 -9.90
C LEU A 196 -12.88 4.20 -10.07
N ASN A 197 -12.38 4.31 -11.31
CA ASN A 197 -11.01 4.75 -11.57
C ASN A 197 -10.72 6.14 -10.97
N LYS A 198 -11.65 7.09 -11.06
CA LYS A 198 -11.48 8.42 -10.46
C LYS A 198 -11.32 8.36 -8.93
N LYS A 199 -12.06 7.47 -8.26
CA LYS A 199 -11.91 7.23 -6.81
C LYS A 199 -10.55 6.62 -6.50
N LEU A 200 -10.13 5.64 -7.30
CA LEU A 200 -8.82 5.00 -7.15
C LEU A 200 -7.67 5.98 -7.42
N GLU A 201 -7.81 6.86 -8.41
CA GLU A 201 -6.84 7.90 -8.73
C GLU A 201 -6.62 8.84 -7.53
N ALA A 202 -7.69 9.23 -6.84
CA ALA A 202 -7.56 10.02 -5.62
C ALA A 202 -6.81 9.30 -4.49
N LYS A 203 -6.79 7.95 -4.48
CA LYS A 203 -5.94 7.18 -3.56
C LYS A 203 -4.49 7.16 -4.03
N ARG A 204 -4.24 6.85 -5.30
CA ARG A 204 -2.90 6.84 -5.91
C ARG A 204 -2.19 8.20 -5.78
N ALA A 205 -2.95 9.30 -5.90
CA ALA A 205 -2.42 10.65 -5.74
C ALA A 205 -1.93 10.97 -4.31
N LYS A 206 -2.43 10.24 -3.29
CA LYS A 206 -1.98 10.41 -1.89
C LYS A 206 -0.74 9.59 -1.60
N ASN A 207 -0.71 8.34 -2.07
CA ASN A 207 0.41 7.43 -1.88
C ASN A 207 0.38 6.38 -2.99
N GLN A 208 1.52 6.18 -3.66
CA GLN A 208 1.67 5.14 -4.66
C GLN A 208 3.11 4.63 -4.64
N ASP A 209 3.24 3.32 -4.49
CA ASP A 209 4.47 2.62 -4.81
C ASP A 209 4.46 2.26 -6.29
N LEU A 210 5.43 2.75 -7.06
CA LEU A 210 5.48 2.48 -8.49
C LEU A 210 6.18 1.16 -8.81
N SER A 211 6.95 0.58 -7.88
CA SER A 211 7.52 -0.77 -8.07
C SER A 211 6.46 -1.86 -7.90
N ASN A 212 5.40 -1.57 -7.15
CA ASN A 212 4.25 -2.43 -6.95
C ASN A 212 2.95 -1.62 -7.09
N PRO A 213 2.54 -1.31 -8.33
CA PRO A 213 1.44 -0.39 -8.55
C PRO A 213 0.10 -0.97 -8.10
N ALA A 214 -0.52 -0.34 -7.11
CA ALA A 214 -1.84 -0.70 -6.62
C ALA A 214 -2.94 0.26 -7.07
N ASN A 215 -4.19 -0.18 -6.91
CA ASN A 215 -5.40 0.58 -7.21
C ASN A 215 -5.50 1.05 -8.66
N TRP A 216 -5.10 0.25 -9.64
CA TRP A 216 -5.32 0.58 -11.07
C TRP A 216 -6.45 -0.26 -11.67
N LEU A 217 -7.09 0.29 -12.71
CA LEU A 217 -7.90 -0.49 -13.65
C LEU A 217 -7.11 -0.59 -14.96
N ILE A 218 -6.59 -1.77 -15.25
CA ILE A 218 -5.64 -2.01 -16.35
C ILE A 218 -6.27 -2.82 -17.48
N ILE A 219 -5.63 -2.81 -18.63
CA ILE A 219 -5.92 -3.79 -19.68
C ILE A 219 -5.32 -5.13 -19.23
N ALA A 220 -6.13 -6.19 -19.21
CA ALA A 220 -5.65 -7.52 -18.81
C ALA A 220 -4.69 -8.11 -19.86
N GLU A 221 -3.77 -8.96 -19.40
CA GLU A 221 -2.98 -9.79 -20.29
C GLU A 221 -3.86 -10.86 -20.94
N GLU A 222 -3.69 -11.09 -22.24
CA GLU A 222 -4.53 -12.04 -22.98
C GLU A 222 -4.37 -13.46 -22.44
N THR A 223 -3.19 -13.82 -21.93
CA THR A 223 -2.93 -15.12 -21.32
C THR A 223 -3.80 -15.37 -20.08
N ASP A 224 -4.06 -14.35 -19.27
CA ASP A 224 -4.90 -14.47 -18.08
C ASP A 224 -6.35 -14.74 -18.48
N LEU A 225 -6.85 -14.00 -19.48
CA LEU A 225 -8.19 -14.18 -20.03
C LEU A 225 -8.37 -15.58 -20.62
N LEU A 226 -7.40 -16.05 -21.41
CA LEU A 226 -7.44 -17.41 -21.99
C LEU A 226 -7.44 -18.50 -20.91
N ASN A 227 -6.72 -18.31 -19.80
CA ASN A 227 -6.72 -19.26 -18.69
C ASN A 227 -8.03 -19.26 -17.91
N ILE A 228 -8.66 -18.09 -17.75
CA ILE A 228 -9.99 -17.94 -17.16
C ILE A 228 -11.04 -18.63 -18.04
N GLU A 229 -11.02 -18.42 -19.36
CA GLU A 229 -11.97 -18.99 -20.33
C GLU A 229 -11.91 -20.53 -20.39
N LYS A 230 -10.76 -21.14 -20.08
CA LYS A 230 -10.65 -22.60 -19.95
C LYS A 230 -11.44 -23.17 -18.77
N ARG A 231 -11.69 -22.36 -17.74
CA ARG A 231 -12.33 -22.80 -16.49
C ARG A 231 -13.80 -22.40 -16.41
N TRP A 232 -14.14 -21.22 -16.88
CA TRP A 232 -15.48 -20.67 -16.72
C TRP A 232 -16.00 -19.98 -17.98
N LYS A 233 -17.30 -20.11 -18.20
CA LYS A 233 -18.05 -19.23 -19.11
C LYS A 233 -18.60 -18.05 -18.32
N LEU A 234 -17.81 -16.98 -18.23
CA LEU A 234 -18.18 -15.76 -17.50
C LEU A 234 -19.22 -14.92 -18.27
N PRO A 235 -20.04 -14.10 -17.58
CA PRO A 235 -20.93 -13.14 -18.23
C PRO A 235 -20.14 -12.10 -19.04
N GLU A 236 -20.68 -11.71 -20.20
CA GLU A 236 -19.99 -10.82 -21.13
C GLU A 236 -19.62 -9.46 -20.49
N ASN A 237 -20.48 -8.89 -19.63
CA ASN A 237 -20.16 -7.67 -18.89
C ASN A 237 -18.92 -7.83 -18.00
N TYR A 238 -18.77 -8.99 -17.35
CA TYR A 238 -17.62 -9.26 -16.49
C TYR A 238 -16.36 -9.55 -17.31
N VAL A 239 -16.48 -10.27 -18.43
CA VAL A 239 -15.36 -10.48 -19.38
C VAL A 239 -14.86 -9.15 -19.94
N LEU A 240 -15.76 -8.26 -20.36
CA LEU A 240 -15.42 -6.93 -20.85
C LEU A 240 -14.75 -6.08 -19.77
N PHE A 241 -15.23 -6.20 -18.53
CA PHE A 241 -14.62 -5.53 -17.38
C PHE A 241 -13.20 -6.01 -17.14
N LEU A 242 -12.97 -7.32 -17.04
CA LEU A 242 -11.63 -7.87 -16.87
C LEU A 242 -10.72 -7.47 -18.04
N ARG A 243 -11.18 -7.61 -19.28
CA ARG A 243 -10.36 -7.31 -20.47
C ARG A 243 -9.86 -5.86 -20.50
N ARG A 244 -10.70 -4.89 -20.11
CA ARG A 244 -10.39 -3.44 -20.28
C ARG A 244 -10.05 -2.71 -18.99
N TYR A 245 -10.52 -3.22 -17.86
CA TYR A 245 -10.49 -2.57 -16.56
C TYR A 245 -10.14 -3.56 -15.45
N SER A 246 -9.35 -4.59 -15.74
CA SER A 246 -8.89 -5.56 -14.74
C SER A 246 -8.34 -4.81 -13.53
N PRO A 247 -8.87 -5.05 -12.32
CA PRO A 247 -8.28 -4.55 -11.11
C PRO A 247 -6.81 -4.97 -11.00
N LEU A 248 -5.95 -4.04 -10.60
CA LEU A 248 -4.58 -4.33 -10.18
C LEU A 248 -4.43 -3.88 -8.73
N HIS A 249 -4.49 -4.86 -7.82
CA HIS A 249 -4.44 -4.68 -6.37
C HIS A 249 -5.38 -3.55 -5.90
N VAL A 250 -6.66 -3.64 -6.30
CA VAL A 250 -7.66 -2.63 -5.96
C VAL A 250 -8.24 -2.92 -4.59
N HIS A 251 -8.10 -1.95 -3.69
CA HIS A 251 -8.64 -2.01 -2.34
C HIS A 251 -9.59 -0.83 -2.07
N ILE A 252 -10.83 -1.11 -1.69
CA ILE A 252 -11.86 -0.11 -1.37
C ILE A 252 -12.11 -0.07 0.13
N ASP A 253 -11.39 0.84 0.79
CA ASP A 253 -11.77 1.36 2.11
C ASP A 253 -13.11 2.15 2.05
N SER A 254 -14.13 1.63 2.74
CA SER A 254 -15.44 2.26 2.94
C SER A 254 -16.07 1.69 4.21
N LYS A 255 -16.87 2.49 4.92
CA LYS A 255 -17.61 2.02 6.12
C LYS A 255 -18.57 0.85 5.83
N LYS A 256 -18.94 0.65 4.57
CA LYS A 256 -19.73 -0.52 4.13
C LYS A 256 -18.95 -1.82 4.22
N TYR A 257 -17.63 -1.76 4.08
CA TYR A 257 -16.72 -2.89 4.09
C TYR A 257 -15.75 -2.69 5.25
N PHE A 258 -16.08 -3.22 6.42
CA PHE A 258 -15.34 -2.92 7.66
C PHE A 258 -13.83 -3.20 7.54
N GLN A 259 -13.45 -4.25 6.81
CA GLN A 259 -12.05 -4.63 6.54
C GLN A 259 -11.53 -4.10 5.18
N GLY A 260 -12.31 -3.25 4.52
CA GLY A 260 -12.16 -2.89 3.11
C GLY A 260 -12.58 -4.02 2.17
N LEU A 261 -12.71 -3.71 0.88
CA LEU A 261 -13.06 -4.65 -0.18
C LEU A 261 -11.93 -4.77 -1.19
N ASP A 262 -11.37 -5.96 -1.34
CA ASP A 262 -10.37 -6.29 -2.35
C ASP A 262 -11.06 -6.81 -3.60
N ILE A 263 -10.80 -6.20 -4.76
CA ILE A 263 -11.41 -6.60 -6.04
C ILE A 263 -10.37 -7.29 -6.90
N TYR A 264 -10.73 -8.45 -7.43
CA TYR A 264 -9.78 -9.31 -8.12
C TYR A 264 -9.65 -8.99 -9.61
N GLY A 265 -8.40 -8.85 -10.04
CA GLY A 265 -8.01 -8.77 -11.44
C GLY A 265 -8.00 -10.10 -12.15
N ALA A 266 -7.88 -10.06 -13.48
CA ALA A 266 -7.71 -11.26 -14.31
C ALA A 266 -6.49 -12.08 -13.88
N SER A 267 -5.38 -11.42 -13.55
CA SER A 267 -4.12 -12.05 -13.16
C SER A 267 -4.17 -12.83 -11.85
N GLU A 268 -5.11 -12.48 -10.95
CA GLU A 268 -5.24 -13.14 -9.65
C GLU A 268 -6.51 -13.98 -9.51
N LEU A 269 -7.50 -13.82 -10.40
CA LEU A 269 -8.82 -14.44 -10.26
C LEU A 269 -8.78 -15.94 -10.00
N LEU A 270 -7.95 -16.69 -10.73
CA LEU A 270 -7.80 -18.14 -10.55
C LEU A 270 -7.22 -18.50 -9.19
N LYS A 271 -6.11 -17.84 -8.81
CA LYS A 271 -5.43 -18.09 -7.53
C LYS A 271 -6.32 -17.70 -6.35
N ARG A 272 -7.13 -16.64 -6.50
CA ARG A 272 -8.03 -16.15 -5.46
C ARG A 272 -9.22 -17.07 -5.16
N GLN A 273 -9.36 -18.17 -5.89
CA GLN A 273 -10.32 -19.22 -5.51
C GLN A 273 -9.75 -20.20 -4.47
N GLU A 274 -8.43 -20.16 -4.22
CA GLU A 274 -7.78 -20.96 -3.18
C GLU A 274 -8.35 -20.61 -1.80
N GLY A 275 -8.77 -21.64 -1.05
CA GLY A 275 -9.43 -21.50 0.25
C GLY A 275 -10.95 -21.31 0.18
N TYR A 276 -11.50 -21.04 -1.01
CA TYR A 276 -12.95 -20.96 -1.24
C TYR A 276 -13.47 -22.17 -2.02
N SER A 277 -13.29 -22.15 -3.35
CA SER A 277 -13.77 -23.22 -4.22
C SER A 277 -12.72 -24.31 -4.47
N PHE A 278 -11.48 -24.07 -4.03
CA PHE A 278 -10.34 -24.93 -4.33
C PHE A 278 -9.39 -25.01 -3.14
N ASN A 279 -8.96 -26.22 -2.80
CA ASN A 279 -7.97 -26.48 -1.77
C ASN A 279 -6.58 -26.67 -2.42
N PRO A 280 -5.63 -25.73 -2.24
CA PRO A 280 -4.31 -25.84 -2.85
C PRO A 280 -3.43 -26.93 -2.22
N VAL A 281 -3.73 -27.39 -1.00
CA VAL A 281 -2.97 -28.46 -0.31
C VAL A 281 -3.33 -29.83 -0.87
N THR A 282 -4.62 -30.10 -1.05
CA THR A 282 -5.10 -31.38 -1.62
C THR A 282 -5.20 -31.34 -3.14
N ASN A 283 -5.08 -30.16 -3.75
CA ASN A 283 -5.24 -29.93 -5.19
C ASN A 283 -6.62 -30.41 -5.70
N GLN A 284 -7.67 -30.14 -4.93
CA GLN A 284 -9.05 -30.57 -5.19
C GLN A 284 -10.04 -29.42 -5.00
N ASN A 285 -11.19 -29.51 -5.67
CA ASN A 285 -12.31 -28.60 -5.38
C ASN A 285 -12.86 -28.88 -3.97
N ILE A 286 -13.47 -27.87 -3.36
CA ILE A 286 -14.11 -27.99 -2.04
C ILE A 286 -15.58 -28.32 -2.25
N ASP A 287 -16.01 -29.51 -1.79
CA ASP A 287 -17.35 -30.06 -2.06
C ASP A 287 -18.50 -29.19 -1.53
N GLU A 288 -18.28 -28.45 -0.44
CA GLU A 288 -19.28 -27.55 0.16
C GLU A 288 -19.44 -26.24 -0.62
N TRP A 289 -18.56 -25.95 -1.57
CA TRP A 289 -18.60 -24.72 -2.36
C TRP A 289 -19.49 -24.90 -3.61
N PRO A 290 -20.43 -23.99 -3.89
CA PRO A 290 -21.25 -24.08 -5.10
C PRO A 290 -20.40 -23.98 -6.38
N GLU A 291 -20.47 -25.00 -7.25
CA GLU A 291 -19.63 -25.05 -8.47
C GLU A 291 -19.82 -23.85 -9.41
N SER A 292 -21.01 -23.25 -9.42
CA SER A 292 -21.32 -22.09 -10.27
C SER A 292 -20.82 -20.77 -9.68
N PHE A 293 -20.29 -20.74 -8.46
CA PHE A 293 -19.90 -19.50 -7.78
C PHE A 293 -18.42 -19.23 -8.00
N VAL A 294 -18.11 -18.05 -8.55
CA VAL A 294 -16.73 -17.57 -8.71
C VAL A 294 -16.54 -16.34 -7.83
N VAL A 295 -15.56 -16.38 -6.94
CA VAL A 295 -15.22 -15.24 -6.07
C VAL A 295 -14.55 -14.17 -6.91
N ILE A 296 -15.09 -12.95 -6.89
CA ILE A 296 -14.58 -11.81 -7.67
C ILE A 296 -14.07 -10.65 -6.79
N ALA A 297 -14.37 -10.71 -5.50
CA ALA A 297 -13.89 -9.80 -4.47
C ALA A 297 -14.05 -10.44 -3.09
N ASP A 298 -13.35 -9.92 -2.08
CA ASP A 298 -13.58 -10.27 -0.67
C ASP A 298 -13.46 -9.07 0.26
N ALA A 299 -14.14 -9.14 1.40
CA ALA A 299 -14.02 -8.15 2.48
C ALA A 299 -13.51 -8.82 3.76
N GLY A 300 -12.20 -9.03 3.83
CA GLY A 300 -11.58 -9.70 4.97
C GLY A 300 -12.03 -11.16 5.07
N ALA A 301 -11.89 -11.87 3.96
CA ALA A 301 -12.31 -13.25 3.73
C ALA A 301 -13.82 -13.49 3.57
N ASP A 302 -14.68 -12.48 3.69
CA ASP A 302 -16.09 -12.57 3.29
C ASP A 302 -16.21 -12.47 1.76
N PRO A 303 -16.55 -13.56 1.03
CA PRO A 303 -16.50 -13.57 -0.42
C PRO A 303 -17.68 -12.83 -1.04
N TYR A 304 -17.43 -12.21 -2.19
CA TYR A 304 -18.43 -11.72 -3.14
C TYR A 304 -18.30 -12.54 -4.42
N CYS A 305 -19.35 -13.30 -4.75
CA CYS A 305 -19.35 -14.31 -5.78
C CYS A 305 -20.30 -13.95 -6.91
N ILE A 306 -19.86 -14.11 -8.15
CA ILE A 306 -20.76 -14.12 -9.30
C ILE A 306 -21.33 -15.53 -9.48
N ASP A 307 -22.65 -15.66 -9.63
CA ASP A 307 -23.31 -16.95 -9.85
C ASP A 307 -23.50 -17.22 -11.35
N LEU A 308 -22.67 -18.11 -11.89
CA LEU A 308 -22.67 -18.48 -13.31
C LEU A 308 -23.90 -19.31 -13.73
N SER A 309 -24.69 -19.83 -12.79
CA SER A 309 -25.93 -20.55 -13.13
C SER A 309 -27.08 -19.60 -13.50
N GLN A 310 -26.94 -18.31 -13.17
CA GLN A 310 -27.99 -17.29 -13.32
C GLN A 310 -27.64 -16.19 -14.34
N ILE A 311 -26.83 -16.51 -15.35
CA ILE A 311 -26.48 -15.55 -16.40
C ILE A 311 -27.72 -15.15 -17.20
N LYS A 312 -28.05 -13.86 -17.21
CA LYS A 312 -29.17 -13.25 -17.95
C LYS A 312 -28.73 -11.90 -18.50
N ASP A 313 -29.13 -11.60 -19.74
CA ASP A 313 -28.82 -10.32 -20.40
C ASP A 313 -27.34 -9.91 -20.29
N ASN A 314 -26.44 -10.88 -20.54
CA ASN A 314 -24.99 -10.69 -20.51
C ASN A 314 -24.38 -10.36 -19.14
N ASP A 315 -25.15 -10.55 -18.06
CA ASP A 315 -24.77 -10.25 -16.69
C ASP A 315 -25.19 -11.39 -15.74
N ALA A 316 -24.80 -11.34 -14.46
CA ALA A 316 -25.18 -12.31 -13.44
C ALA A 316 -25.22 -11.67 -12.04
N PRO A 317 -26.08 -12.17 -11.14
CA PRO A 317 -26.17 -11.68 -9.78
C PRO A 317 -24.89 -11.93 -8.97
N ILE A 318 -24.65 -11.05 -8.01
CA ILE A 318 -23.58 -11.16 -7.03
C ILE A 318 -24.16 -11.56 -5.69
N TYR A 319 -23.62 -12.62 -5.11
CA TYR A 319 -23.92 -13.09 -3.77
C TYR A 319 -22.76 -12.79 -2.83
N LYS A 320 -23.03 -12.68 -1.53
CA LYS A 320 -22.00 -12.64 -0.50
C LYS A 320 -22.27 -13.66 0.59
N SER A 321 -21.23 -14.07 1.29
CA SER A 321 -21.35 -14.90 2.50
C SER A 321 -20.41 -14.37 3.58
N SER A 322 -20.67 -14.74 4.83
CA SER A 322 -19.73 -14.50 5.93
C SER A 322 -18.82 -15.72 6.11
N HIS A 323 -17.51 -15.50 6.22
CA HIS A 323 -16.58 -16.57 6.57
C HIS A 323 -16.64 -16.90 8.07
N GLY A 324 -16.15 -18.07 8.45
CA GLY A 324 -16.01 -18.46 9.87
C GLY A 324 -17.34 -18.84 10.57
N ALA A 325 -18.47 -18.83 9.85
CA ALA A 325 -19.77 -19.24 10.38
C ALA A 325 -19.93 -20.77 10.50
N GLY A 326 -18.95 -21.56 10.03
CA GLY A 326 -18.97 -23.02 10.03
C GLY A 326 -19.71 -23.64 8.85
N VAL A 327 -20.57 -22.87 8.17
CA VAL A 327 -21.25 -23.22 6.91
C VAL A 327 -21.31 -21.99 6.00
N TRP A 328 -21.32 -22.20 4.69
CA TRP A 328 -21.50 -21.11 3.72
C TRP A 328 -23.00 -20.82 3.51
N GLU A 329 -23.41 -19.59 3.78
CA GLU A 329 -24.77 -19.11 3.55
C GLU A 329 -24.72 -17.87 2.66
N PHE A 330 -25.14 -18.03 1.41
CA PHE A 330 -25.06 -16.99 0.41
C PHE A 330 -26.34 -16.14 0.38
N GLU A 331 -26.17 -14.83 0.54
CA GLU A 331 -27.23 -13.83 0.39
C GLU A 331 -27.00 -12.97 -0.85
N LEU A 332 -28.10 -12.59 -1.52
CA LEU A 332 -28.03 -11.74 -2.69
C LEU A 332 -27.50 -10.35 -2.29
N TYR A 333 -26.42 -9.92 -2.93
CA TYR A 333 -25.82 -8.60 -2.72
C TYR A 333 -26.23 -7.61 -3.81
N ALA A 334 -26.17 -8.03 -5.07
CA ALA A 334 -26.56 -7.21 -6.21
C ALA A 334 -27.18 -8.05 -7.33
N ASP A 335 -28.20 -7.52 -7.99
CA ASP A 335 -28.91 -8.24 -9.07
C ASP A 335 -28.06 -8.46 -10.34
N SER A 336 -26.94 -7.75 -10.46
CA SER A 336 -26.01 -7.84 -11.59
C SER A 336 -24.60 -7.40 -11.18
N PHE A 337 -23.58 -7.87 -11.90
CA PHE A 337 -22.21 -7.37 -11.79
C PHE A 337 -22.14 -5.86 -12.09
N LEU A 338 -22.91 -5.36 -13.07
CA LEU A 338 -22.94 -3.92 -13.33
C LEU A 338 -23.47 -3.11 -12.14
N ASN A 339 -24.48 -3.60 -11.43
CA ASN A 339 -24.99 -2.93 -10.23
C ASN A 339 -23.98 -2.97 -9.08
N PHE A 340 -23.31 -4.12 -8.89
CA PHE A 340 -22.19 -4.25 -7.97
C PHE A 340 -21.09 -3.20 -8.27
N LEU A 341 -20.67 -3.08 -9.52
CA LEU A 341 -19.65 -2.11 -9.94
C LEU A 341 -20.08 -0.66 -9.69
N LYS A 342 -21.34 -0.31 -9.94
CA LYS A 342 -21.88 1.03 -9.64
C LYS A 342 -21.87 1.32 -8.15
N GLU A 343 -22.19 0.33 -7.32
CA GLU A 343 -22.20 0.48 -5.88
C GLU A 343 -20.79 0.74 -5.35
N ILE A 344 -19.81 -0.09 -5.70
CA ILE A 344 -18.43 0.05 -5.20
C ILE A 344 -17.77 1.34 -5.72
N ALA A 345 -18.13 1.80 -6.92
CA ALA A 345 -17.74 3.09 -7.46
C ALA A 345 -18.38 4.29 -6.73
N GLY A 346 -19.50 4.08 -6.03
CA GLY A 346 -20.21 5.08 -5.23
C GLY A 346 -19.97 5.01 -3.71
N ALA A 347 -19.38 3.91 -3.23
CA ALA A 347 -19.17 3.61 -1.81
C ALA A 347 -18.11 4.49 -1.12
#